data_AF-A0A9X1LFE7-F1
#
_entry.id   AF-A0A9X1LFE7-F1
#
_cell.length_a   1.000
_cell.length_b   1.000
_cell.length_c   1.000
_cell.angle_alpha   90.00
_cell.angle_beta   90.00
_cell.angle_gamma   90.00
#
_symmetry.space_group_name_H-M   'P 1'
#
loop_
_entity.id
_entity.type
_entity.pdbx_description
1 polymer ?
#
loop_
_entity_poly.entity_id
_entity_poly.type
_entity_poly.pdbx_seq_one_letter_code
_entity_poly.pdbx_strand_id
1 'polypeptide(L)'
;MKTFIVKVEIQAGEYQKQATALVKGKSQTEAEAIALEGECHGTLGDNAEWTQSGIADLGWQFHYSVHSSTEVEPEHVSILNKYL
;
A
#
# COMPACT_ATOMS: atom_id res chain seq x y z
N MET A 1 5.81 3.35 17.56
CA MET A 1 4.94 3.17 16.39
C MET A 1 5.06 4.42 15.55
N LYS A 2 5.38 4.28 14.27
CA LYS A 2 5.65 5.37 13.33
C LYS A 2 4.48 5.47 12.35
N THR A 3 4.32 6.63 11.73
CA THR A 3 3.31 6.85 10.68
C THR A 3 4.04 7.05 9.36
N PHE A 4 3.51 6.46 8.30
CA PHE A 4 4.09 6.52 6.96
C PHE A 4 3.02 6.97 5.97
N ILE A 5 3.39 7.81 5.01
CA ILE A 5 2.63 7.96 3.77
C ILE A 5 3.19 6.93 2.81
N VAL A 6 2.35 5.99 2.40
CA VAL A 6 2.69 4.98 1.40
C VAL A 6 1.87 5.27 0.15
N LYS A 7 2.56 5.38 -0.99
CA LYS A 7 1.93 5.41 -2.31
C LYS A 7 2.00 4.02 -2.92
N VAL A 8 0.83 3.46 -3.21
CA VAL A 8 0.69 2.18 -3.89
C VAL A 8 0.39 2.45 -5.36
N GLU A 9 1.19 1.87 -6.24
CA GLU A 9 0.89 1.80 -7.66
C GLU A 9 0.05 0.56 -7.93
N ILE A 10 -1.00 0.74 -8.73
CA ILE A 10 -1.97 -0.31 -9.03
C ILE A 10 -2.08 -0.42 -10.54
N GLN A 11 -1.58 -1.53 -11.08
CA GLN A 11 -1.65 -1.88 -12.49
C GLN A 11 -2.84 -2.81 -12.74
N ALA A 12 -3.72 -2.43 -13.67
CA ALA A 12 -4.84 -3.24 -14.12
C ALA A 12 -4.88 -3.25 -15.66
N GLY A 13 -4.39 -4.33 -16.28
CA GLY A 13 -4.24 -4.40 -17.74
C GLY A 13 -3.29 -3.32 -18.25
N GLU A 14 -3.77 -2.40 -19.10
CA GLU A 14 -3.01 -1.25 -19.61
C GLU A 14 -3.13 0.01 -18.72
N TYR A 15 -3.99 -0.02 -17.70
CA TYR A 15 -4.26 1.14 -16.85
C TYR A 15 -3.39 1.13 -15.59
N GLN A 16 -2.92 2.32 -15.22
CA GLN A 16 -2.21 2.56 -13.97
C GLN A 16 -2.93 3.62 -13.15
N LYS A 17 -3.05 3.38 -11.84
CA LYS A 17 -3.42 4.41 -10.86
C LYS A 17 -2.46 4.38 -9.68
N GLN A 18 -2.43 5.48 -8.94
CA GLN A 18 -1.76 5.55 -7.65
C GLN A 18 -2.79 5.81 -6.55
N ALA A 19 -2.69 5.04 -5.47
CA ALA A 19 -3.40 5.28 -4.22
C ALA A 19 -2.42 5.79 -3.16
N THR A 20 -2.88 6.66 -2.27
CA THR A 20 -2.07 7.17 -1.15
C THR A 20 -2.73 6.77 0.14
N ALA A 21 -1.98 6.11 1.02
CA ALA A 21 -2.46 5.66 2.32
C ALA A 21 -1.59 6.25 3.45
N LEU A 22 -2.23 6.66 4.54
CA LEU A 22 -1.57 7.04 5.78
C LEU A 22 -1.61 5.86 6.75
N VAL A 23 -0.47 5.20 6.95
CA VAL A 23 -0.39 3.90 7.63
C VAL A 23 0.47 3.98 8.88
N LYS A 24 0.06 3.31 9.96
CA LYS A 24 0.87 3.13 11.16
C LYS A 24 1.58 1.78 11.13
N GLY A 25 2.88 1.77 11.40
CA GLY A 25 3.70 0.55 11.46
C GLY A 25 4.83 0.65 12.49
N LYS A 26 5.45 -0.48 12.83
CA LYS A 26 6.68 -0.54 13.63
C LYS A 26 7.91 -0.27 12.75
N SER A 27 7.83 -0.60 11.47
CA SER A 27 8.86 -0.35 10.46
C SER A 27 8.23 0.14 9.14
N GLN A 28 9.08 0.63 8.23
CA GLN A 28 8.67 1.01 6.88
C GLN A 28 8.10 -0.20 6.12
N THR A 29 8.77 -1.35 6.18
CA THR A 29 8.33 -2.59 5.52
C THR A 29 6.97 -3.08 6.03
N GLU A 30 6.71 -2.98 7.34
CA GLU A 30 5.39 -3.33 7.89
C GLU A 30 4.31 -2.37 7.39
N ALA A 31 4.60 -1.07 7.34
CA ALA A 31 3.64 -0.07 6.84
C ALA A 31 3.37 -0.25 5.33
N GLU A 32 4.39 -0.58 4.55
CA GLU A 32 4.29 -0.93 3.13
C GLU A 32 3.40 -2.17 2.93
N ALA A 33 3.61 -3.21 3.73
CA ALA A 33 2.80 -4.42 3.66
C ALA A 33 1.33 -4.14 3.97
N ILE A 34 1.06 -3.40 5.05
CA ILE A 34 -0.31 -2.99 5.42
C ILE A 34 -0.96 -2.15 4.30
N ALA A 35 -0.21 -1.25 3.66
CA ALA A 35 -0.73 -0.44 2.56
C ALA A 35 -1.10 -1.29 1.34
N LEU A 36 -0.25 -2.25 0.96
CA LEU A 36 -0.52 -3.17 -0.13
C LEU A 36 -1.72 -4.07 0.17
N GLU A 37 -1.79 -4.63 1.38
CA GLU A 37 -2.92 -5.44 1.82
C GLU A 37 -4.23 -4.65 1.85
N GLY A 38 -4.18 -3.36 2.17
CA GLY A 38 -5.36 -2.48 2.16
C GLY A 38 -5.92 -2.20 0.77
N GLU A 39 -5.09 -2.24 -0.29
CA GLU A 39 -5.53 -2.10 -1.68
C GLU A 39 -5.87 -3.46 -2.33
N CYS A 40 -5.34 -4.56 -1.80
CA CYS A 40 -5.63 -5.91 -2.27
C CYS A 40 -7.11 -6.25 -2.03
N HIS A 41 -7.82 -6.62 -3.09
CA HIS A 41 -9.23 -7.02 -3.02
C HIS A 41 -9.40 -8.53 -2.82
N GLY A 42 -8.37 -9.32 -3.15
CA GLY A 42 -8.34 -10.75 -2.89
C GLY A 42 -7.95 -11.14 -1.46
N THR A 43 -8.07 -12.43 -1.17
CA THR A 43 -7.57 -13.07 0.05
C THR A 43 -6.20 -13.68 -0.24
N LEU A 44 -5.18 -13.24 0.51
CA LEU A 44 -3.82 -13.77 0.39
C LEU A 44 -3.80 -15.28 0.66
N GLY A 45 -3.21 -16.04 -0.28
CA GLY A 45 -3.13 -17.50 -0.24
C GLY A 45 -4.32 -18.24 -0.89
N ASP A 46 -5.33 -17.51 -1.37
CA ASP A 46 -6.45 -18.08 -2.15
C ASP A 46 -6.45 -17.50 -3.57
N ASN A 47 -6.93 -16.27 -3.73
CA ASN A 47 -7.01 -15.55 -5.01
C ASN A 47 -6.13 -14.28 -5.06
N ALA A 48 -5.25 -14.11 -4.08
CA ALA A 48 -4.18 -13.12 -4.07
C ALA A 48 -2.87 -13.75 -3.57
N GLU A 49 -1.73 -13.24 -4.03
CA GLU A 49 -0.42 -13.73 -3.61
C GLU A 49 0.63 -12.62 -3.54
N TRP A 50 1.57 -12.80 -2.61
CA TRP A 50 2.78 -12.00 -2.56
C TRP A 50 3.72 -12.39 -3.72
N THR A 51 4.20 -11.38 -4.41
CA THR A 51 5.18 -11.47 -5.50
C THR A 51 6.51 -10.86 -5.05
N GLN A 52 7.52 -10.86 -5.93
CA GLN A 52 8.80 -10.18 -5.64
C GLN A 52 8.66 -8.65 -5.51
N SER A 53 7.60 -8.06 -6.09
CA SER A 53 7.41 -6.61 -6.20
C SER A 53 6.16 -6.08 -5.49
N GLY A 54 5.43 -6.92 -4.76
CA GLY A 54 4.21 -6.53 -4.04
C GLY A 54 3.14 -7.63 -4.06
N ILE A 55 1.88 -7.31 -4.33
CA ILE A 55 0.77 -8.28 -4.34
C ILE A 55 0.19 -8.38 -5.76
N ALA A 56 -0.24 -9.57 -6.17
CA ALA A 56 -1.12 -9.78 -7.33
C ALA A 56 -2.44 -10.41 -6.86
N ASP A 57 -3.58 -9.97 -7.40
CA ASP A 57 -4.88 -10.58 -7.09
C ASP A 57 -5.78 -10.81 -8.31
N LEU A 58 -6.91 -11.49 -8.06
CA LEU A 58 -7.95 -11.78 -9.05
C LEU A 58 -7.41 -12.48 -10.31
N GLY A 59 -6.47 -13.40 -10.10
CA GLY A 59 -5.81 -14.14 -11.18
C GLY A 59 -4.88 -13.27 -12.02
N TRP A 60 -4.04 -12.46 -11.36
CA TRP A 60 -3.06 -11.57 -12.01
C TRP A 60 -3.69 -10.43 -12.82
N GLN A 61 -4.93 -10.06 -12.50
CA GLN A 61 -5.59 -8.92 -13.15
C GLN A 61 -5.14 -7.59 -12.55
N PHE A 62 -4.92 -7.56 -11.24
CA PHE A 62 -4.38 -6.39 -10.54
C PHE A 62 -3.03 -6.73 -9.92
N HIS A 63 -2.10 -5.78 -10.06
CA HIS A 63 -0.79 -5.84 -9.43
C HIS A 63 -0.59 -4.57 -8.62
N TYR A 64 -0.24 -4.74 -7.35
CA TYR A 64 -0.02 -3.69 -6.38
C TYR A 64 1.46 -3.66 -6.02
N SER A 65 2.09 -2.50 -6.14
CA SER A 65 3.49 -2.31 -5.77
C SER A 65 3.67 -1.01 -5.00
N VAL A 66 4.71 -0.93 -4.17
CA VAL A 66 5.05 0.30 -3.45
C VAL A 66 5.77 1.24 -4.41
N HIS A 67 5.16 2.38 -4.70
CA HIS A 67 5.79 3.45 -5.47
C HIS A 67 6.73 4.30 -4.60
N SER A 68 6.27 4.66 -3.40
CA SER A 68 7.09 5.39 -2.42
C SER A 68 6.57 5.17 -1.01
N SER A 69 7.45 5.20 -0.03
CA SER A 69 7.11 5.16 1.39
C SER A 69 7.93 6.21 2.13
N THR A 70 7.28 7.04 2.94
CA THR A 70 7.93 8.15 3.66
C THR A 70 7.43 8.22 5.09
N GLU A 71 8.34 8.15 6.05
CA GLU A 71 8.03 8.38 7.46
C GLU A 71 7.55 9.82 7.68
N VAL A 72 6.47 9.96 8.42
CA VAL A 72 5.80 11.22 8.71
C VAL A 72 6.17 11.67 10.11
N GLU A 73 6.68 12.89 10.23
CA GLU A 73 6.93 13.51 11.53
C GLU A 73 5.64 13.61 12.36
N PRO A 74 5.68 13.34 13.67
CA PRO A 74 4.49 13.29 14.53
C PRO A 74 3.60 14.53 14.44
N GLU A 75 4.19 15.72 14.31
CA GLU A 75 3.49 17.01 14.16
C GLU A 75 2.60 17.07 12.90
N HIS A 76 2.97 16.36 11.83
CA HIS A 76 2.22 16.37 10.56
C HIS A 76 1.09 15.34 10.53
N VAL A 77 1.09 14.34 11.42
CA VAL A 77 0.11 13.24 11.39
C VAL A 77 -1.32 13.75 11.53
N SER A 78 -1.56 14.68 12.44
CA SER A 78 -2.92 15.19 12.73
C SER A 78 -3.54 15.94 11.56
N ILE A 79 -2.73 16.63 10.75
CA ILE A 79 -3.21 17.38 9.60
C ILE A 79 -3.41 16.44 8.40
N LEU A 80 -2.48 15.51 8.18
CA LEU A 80 -2.58 14.53 7.09
C LEU A 80 -3.79 13.63 7.25
N ASN A 81 -4.08 13.15 8.46
CA ASN A 81 -5.24 12.31 8.76
C ASN A 81 -6.61 13.00 8.55
N LYS A 82 -6.63 14.30 8.24
CA LYS A 82 -7.87 15.03 7.89
C LYS A 82 -8.10 15.12 6.38
N TYR A 83 -7.06 14.95 5.57
CA TYR A 83 -7.08 15.23 4.14
C TYR A 83 -6.67 14.05 3.26
N LEU A 84 -6.04 13.03 3.84
CA LEU A 84 -5.82 11.72 3.26
C LEU A 84 -6.86 10.75 3.83
#